data_AF-A0A920TGA7-F1
#
_entry.id   AF-A0A920TGA7-F1
#
_cell.length_a   1.000
_cell.length_b   1.000
_cell.length_c   1.000
_cell.angle_alpha   90.00
_cell.angle_beta   90.00
_cell.angle_gamma   90.00
#
_symmetry.space_group_name_H-M   'P 1'
#
loop_
_entity.id
_entity.type
_entity.pdbx_description
1 polymer ?
#
loop_
_entity_poly.entity_id
_entity_poly.type
_entity_poly.pdbx_seq_one_letter_code
_entity_poly.pdbx_strand_id
1 'polypeptide(L)'
;MGRSIRTRLKDLLPVIYLPVALCITWPSLTVLSNNVLGRMGGDNYEHVWYLWWLGTTLFDNIIGGPVNITVLNHPHGIESPLNLTHTPALLLPAVIGWLTNPVVAYNVAMIVIPSVNALGMYLLTKELTCNRWAAFIGGLLFGFSPYVFGHMQAGHLSQISMLGFPLFALFLLRLLNTNAWPMQF
;
A
#
# COMPACT_ATOMS: atom_id res chain seq x y z
N MET A 1 -16.35 37.17 -7.09
CA MET A 1 -15.12 36.49 -6.61
C MET A 1 -15.34 35.65 -5.34
N GLY A 2 -16.53 35.04 -5.15
CA GLY A 2 -16.91 34.31 -3.91
C GLY A 2 -17.02 32.78 -4.03
N ARG A 3 -16.86 32.23 -5.24
CA ARG A 3 -16.86 30.77 -5.52
C ARG A 3 -15.54 30.09 -5.07
N SER A 4 -14.78 30.71 -4.15
CA SER A 4 -13.31 30.63 -4.14
C SER A 4 -12.68 29.88 -2.96
N ILE A 5 -13.38 29.64 -1.84
CA ILE A 5 -12.77 29.01 -0.65
C ILE A 5 -13.46 27.69 -0.29
N ARG A 6 -14.80 27.66 -0.15
CA ARG A 6 -15.54 26.43 0.20
C ARG A 6 -15.36 25.30 -0.82
N THR A 7 -15.17 25.63 -2.09
CA THR A 7 -14.94 24.68 -3.18
C THR A 7 -13.52 24.12 -3.13
N ARG A 8 -12.52 24.93 -2.79
CA ARG A 8 -11.13 24.46 -2.62
C ARG A 8 -10.95 23.61 -1.36
N LEU A 9 -11.63 23.96 -0.26
CA LEU A 9 -11.61 23.16 0.97
C LEU A 9 -12.11 21.73 0.75
N LYS A 10 -13.13 21.55 -0.10
CA LYS A 10 -13.65 20.23 -0.45
C LYS A 10 -12.67 19.40 -1.30
N ASP A 11 -11.69 20.01 -1.95
CA ASP A 11 -10.64 19.27 -2.68
C ASP A 11 -9.58 18.69 -1.71
N LEU A 12 -9.57 19.15 -0.45
CA LEU A 12 -8.69 18.66 0.61
C LEU A 12 -9.30 17.49 1.42
N LEU A 13 -10.54 17.07 1.13
CA LEU A 13 -11.19 15.95 1.85
C LEU A 13 -10.31 14.68 1.92
N PRO A 14 -9.60 14.26 0.85
CA PRO A 14 -8.75 13.07 0.93
C PRO A 14 -7.56 13.20 1.86
N VAL A 15 -7.13 14.43 2.19
CA VAL A 15 -6.03 14.67 3.13
C VAL A 15 -6.39 14.18 4.54
N ILE A 16 -7.68 14.09 4.86
CA ILE A 16 -8.19 13.60 6.15
C ILE A 16 -7.89 12.11 6.36
N TYR A 17 -7.69 11.32 5.31
CA TYR A 17 -7.43 9.89 5.45
C TYR A 17 -6.16 9.59 6.25
N LEU A 18 -5.09 10.38 6.06
CA LEU A 18 -3.84 10.17 6.79
C LEU A 18 -4.01 10.41 8.30
N PRO A 19 -4.56 11.55 8.78
CA PRO A 19 -4.94 11.72 10.18
C PRO A 19 -5.81 10.58 10.73
N VAL A 20 -6.79 10.09 9.97
CA VAL A 20 -7.62 8.94 10.40
C VAL A 20 -6.77 7.69 10.60
N ALA A 21 -5.87 7.37 9.67
CA ALA A 21 -4.97 6.25 9.82
C ALA A 21 -4.02 6.41 11.03
N LEU A 22 -3.47 7.60 11.26
CA LEU A 22 -2.62 7.90 12.41
C LEU A 22 -3.39 7.74 13.73
N CYS A 23 -4.66 8.19 13.79
CA CYS A 23 -5.51 8.04 14.97
C CYS A 23 -5.84 6.56 15.24
N ILE A 24 -6.19 5.79 14.21
CA ILE A 24 -6.55 4.37 14.36
C ILE A 24 -5.34 3.52 14.76
N THR A 25 -4.17 3.86 14.22
CA THR A 25 -2.93 3.14 14.51
C THR A 25 -2.20 3.69 15.73
N TRP A 26 -2.73 4.70 16.43
CA TRP A 26 -2.11 5.21 17.65
C TRP A 26 -2.04 4.10 18.73
N PRO A 27 -0.92 3.93 19.47
CA PRO A 27 0.28 4.77 19.55
C PRO A 27 1.47 4.31 18.68
N SER A 28 1.24 3.59 17.58
CA SER A 28 2.29 2.91 16.79
C SER A 28 3.44 3.80 16.33
N LEU A 29 3.18 5.10 16.08
CA LEU A 29 4.21 6.08 15.69
C LEU A 29 5.30 6.28 16.75
N THR A 30 5.00 6.00 18.02
CA THR A 30 5.96 6.19 19.14
C THR A 30 6.97 5.06 19.26
N VAL A 31 6.74 3.94 18.57
CA VAL A 31 7.51 2.69 18.69
C VAL A 31 7.93 2.13 17.33
N LEU A 32 8.05 2.97 16.30
CA LEU A 32 8.30 2.57 14.90
C LEU A 32 9.56 1.73 14.69
N SER A 33 10.60 1.90 15.51
CA SER A 33 11.84 1.12 15.43
C SER A 33 11.90 -0.06 16.40
N ASN A 34 11.04 -0.06 17.42
CA ASN A 34 11.17 -0.95 18.58
C ASN A 34 10.18 -2.12 18.53
N ASN A 35 9.07 -1.95 17.81
CA ASN A 35 8.03 -2.97 17.66
C ASN A 35 7.69 -3.17 16.18
N VAL A 36 7.24 -4.35 15.81
CA VAL A 36 6.68 -4.63 14.49
C VAL A 36 5.17 -4.63 14.59
N LEU A 37 4.47 -3.85 13.76
CA LEU A 37 3.02 -3.83 13.74
C LEU A 37 2.44 -5.19 13.32
N GLY A 38 1.26 -5.50 13.86
CA GLY A 38 0.61 -6.80 13.67
C GLY A 38 0.79 -7.73 14.85
N ARG A 39 0.25 -8.94 14.72
CA ARG A 39 0.20 -9.96 15.75
C ARG A 39 1.61 -10.50 16.04
N MET A 40 1.93 -10.67 17.31
CA MET A 40 3.16 -11.33 17.72
C MET A 40 3.21 -12.76 17.17
N GLY A 41 4.28 -13.06 16.43
CA GLY A 41 4.51 -14.36 15.79
C GLY A 41 3.72 -14.57 14.50
N GLY A 42 3.18 -13.50 13.91
CA GLY A 42 2.50 -13.56 12.62
C GLY A 42 3.42 -13.28 11.44
N ASP A 43 2.80 -13.07 10.28
CA ASP A 43 3.46 -12.85 8.99
C ASP A 43 4.15 -11.48 8.91
N ASN A 44 3.97 -10.62 9.91
CA ASN A 44 4.64 -9.33 9.99
C ASN A 44 6.18 -9.48 9.99
N TYR A 45 6.72 -10.48 10.69
CA TYR A 45 8.16 -10.73 10.68
C TYR A 45 8.66 -11.20 9.31
N GLU A 46 7.88 -12.03 8.62
CA GLU A 46 8.19 -12.46 7.27
C GLU A 46 8.21 -11.26 6.32
N HIS A 47 7.23 -10.36 6.41
CA HIS A 47 7.19 -9.18 5.56
C HIS A 47 8.36 -8.23 5.84
N VAL A 48 8.75 -8.03 7.11
CA VAL A 48 9.96 -7.26 7.45
C VAL A 48 11.22 -7.91 6.87
N TRP A 49 11.36 -9.23 7.00
CA TRP A 49 12.46 -9.97 6.42
C TRP A 49 12.47 -9.85 4.89
N TYR A 50 11.30 -9.89 4.26
CA TYR A 50 11.16 -9.72 2.82
C TYR A 50 11.59 -8.33 2.36
N LEU A 51 11.25 -7.27 3.09
CA LEU A 51 11.72 -5.91 2.78
C LEU A 51 13.25 -5.81 2.83
N TRP A 52 13.86 -6.38 3.88
CA TRP A 52 15.31 -6.45 4.01
C TRP A 52 15.94 -7.25 2.85
N TRP A 53 15.43 -8.45 2.59
CA TRP A 53 15.97 -9.36 1.58
C TRP A 53 15.82 -8.77 0.17
N LEU A 54 14.67 -8.22 -0.17
CA LEU A 54 14.45 -7.61 -1.49
C LEU A 54 15.37 -6.41 -1.69
N GLY A 55 15.53 -5.55 -0.68
CA GLY A 55 16.49 -4.44 -0.74
C GLY A 55 17.93 -4.93 -0.94
N THR A 56 18.37 -5.88 -0.11
CA THR A 56 19.74 -6.41 -0.16
C THR A 56 20.04 -7.14 -1.48
N THR A 57 19.09 -7.91 -2.00
CA THR A 57 19.26 -8.62 -3.28
C THR A 57 19.30 -7.66 -4.47
N LEU A 58 18.47 -6.61 -4.47
CA LEU A 58 18.42 -5.67 -5.59
C LEU A 58 19.62 -4.71 -5.62
N PHE A 59 20.07 -4.24 -4.45
CA PHE A 59 21.06 -3.16 -4.39
C PHE A 59 22.46 -3.63 -4.02
N ASP A 60 22.59 -4.64 -3.14
CA ASP A 60 23.90 -5.12 -2.69
C ASP A 60 24.34 -6.40 -3.44
N ASN A 61 23.40 -7.18 -3.99
CA ASN A 61 23.62 -8.43 -4.73
C ASN A 61 24.43 -9.49 -3.96
N ILE A 62 24.28 -9.55 -2.63
CA ILE A 62 25.10 -10.42 -1.76
C ILE A 62 24.44 -11.79 -1.52
N ILE A 63 23.11 -11.86 -1.47
CA ILE A 63 22.36 -13.02 -0.96
C ILE A 63 21.45 -13.68 -2.00
N GLY A 64 21.92 -13.74 -3.24
CA GLY A 64 21.18 -14.28 -4.39
C GLY A 64 20.44 -13.19 -5.16
N GLY A 65 19.23 -13.50 -5.63
CA GLY A 65 18.41 -12.57 -6.42
C GLY A 65 16.92 -12.69 -6.10
N PRO A 66 16.05 -11.87 -6.72
CA PRO A 66 14.61 -11.80 -6.38
C PRO A 66 13.79 -13.09 -6.54
N VAL A 67 14.39 -14.14 -7.10
CA VAL A 67 13.79 -15.49 -7.25
C VAL A 67 14.56 -16.54 -6.45
N ASN A 68 15.87 -16.36 -6.29
CA ASN A 68 16.76 -17.35 -5.67
C ASN A 68 17.26 -16.83 -4.32
N ILE A 69 16.85 -17.49 -3.24
CA ILE A 69 17.19 -17.16 -1.86
C ILE A 69 18.26 -18.13 -1.37
N THR A 70 19.49 -17.67 -1.21
CA THR A 70 20.61 -18.53 -0.78
C THR A 70 20.71 -18.70 0.74
N VAL A 71 20.10 -17.78 1.49
CA VAL A 71 20.18 -17.72 2.97
C VAL A 71 19.14 -18.58 3.69
N LEU A 72 18.13 -19.07 2.98
CA LEU A 72 17.15 -20.01 3.51
C LEU A 72 17.49 -21.44 3.06
N ASN A 73 17.17 -22.43 3.89
CA ASN A 73 17.44 -23.85 3.60
C ASN A 73 18.92 -24.12 3.25
N HIS A 74 19.85 -23.51 4.00
CA HIS A 74 21.28 -23.67 3.76
C HIS A 74 21.70 -25.15 3.93
N PRO A 75 22.56 -25.71 3.05
CA PRO A 75 23.30 -25.04 1.97
C PRO A 75 22.58 -24.97 0.61
N HIS A 76 21.39 -25.55 0.48
CA HIS A 76 20.76 -25.74 -0.82
C HIS A 76 20.06 -24.49 -1.37
N GLY A 77 19.65 -23.56 -0.49
CA GLY A 77 18.86 -22.41 -0.92
C GLY A 77 17.39 -22.76 -1.20
N ILE A 78 16.63 -21.77 -1.65
CA ILE A 78 15.25 -21.90 -2.12
C ILE A 78 15.06 -21.05 -3.37
N GLU A 79 14.52 -21.65 -4.43
CA GLU A 79 13.97 -20.90 -5.57
C GLU A 79 12.46 -20.71 -5.37
N SER A 80 12.01 -19.46 -5.33
CA SER A 80 10.60 -19.10 -5.21
C SER A 80 10.25 -17.95 -6.17
N PRO A 81 9.88 -18.26 -7.42
CA PRO A 81 9.42 -17.25 -8.38
C PRO A 81 8.15 -16.53 -7.90
N LEU A 82 7.33 -17.21 -7.10
CA LEU A 82 6.09 -16.66 -6.55
C LEU A 82 6.33 -15.49 -5.61
N ASN A 83 7.52 -15.37 -5.03
CA ASN A 83 7.89 -14.20 -4.23
C ASN A 83 7.72 -12.91 -5.02
N LEU A 84 7.93 -12.91 -6.34
CA LEU A 84 7.76 -11.73 -7.18
C LEU A 84 6.33 -11.16 -7.19
N THR A 85 5.33 -11.96 -6.79
CA THR A 85 3.94 -11.48 -6.66
C THR A 85 3.78 -10.44 -5.55
N HIS A 86 4.67 -10.43 -4.55
CA HIS A 86 4.68 -9.43 -3.49
C HIS A 86 5.38 -8.12 -3.92
N THR A 87 6.22 -8.15 -4.95
CA THR A 87 7.05 -7.03 -5.38
C THR A 87 6.26 -5.74 -5.63
N PRO A 88 5.10 -5.72 -6.31
CA PRO A 88 4.37 -4.47 -6.53
C PRO A 88 3.98 -3.75 -5.24
N ALA A 89 3.64 -4.50 -4.19
CA ALA A 89 3.28 -3.95 -2.89
C ALA A 89 4.50 -3.61 -2.02
N LEU A 90 5.57 -4.40 -2.13
CA LEU A 90 6.71 -4.36 -1.22
C LEU A 90 7.92 -3.61 -1.75
N LEU A 91 8.01 -3.33 -3.05
CA LEU A 91 9.19 -2.70 -3.65
C LEU A 91 9.51 -1.35 -3.03
N LEU A 92 8.55 -0.43 -2.98
CA LEU A 92 8.80 0.90 -2.41
C LEU A 92 9.17 0.83 -0.91
N PRO A 93 8.43 0.09 -0.06
CA PRO A 93 8.86 -0.15 1.32
C PRO A 93 10.24 -0.81 1.42
N ALA A 94 10.62 -1.72 0.51
CA ALA A 94 11.93 -2.36 0.52
C ALA A 94 13.05 -1.37 0.18
N VAL A 95 12.86 -0.48 -0.79
CA VAL A 95 13.82 0.60 -1.10
C VAL A 95 14.00 1.52 0.11
N ILE A 96 12.89 1.92 0.76
CA ILE A 96 12.95 2.75 1.97
C ILE A 96 13.66 2.00 3.10
N GLY A 97 13.35 0.72 3.29
CA GLY A 97 13.95 -0.14 4.31
C GLY A 97 15.46 -0.31 4.12
N TRP A 98 15.91 -0.46 2.87
CA TRP A 98 17.33 -0.52 2.51
C TRP A 98 18.06 0.80 2.82
N LEU A 99 17.44 1.95 2.53
CA LEU A 99 18.00 3.27 2.85
C LEU A 99 17.96 3.61 4.35
N THR A 100 17.10 2.94 5.12
CA THR A 100 16.82 3.30 6.52
C THR A 100 16.85 2.06 7.42
N ASN A 101 15.68 1.51 7.73
CA ASN A 101 15.50 0.30 8.52
C ASN A 101 14.23 -0.43 8.01
N PRO A 102 14.31 -1.73 7.70
CA PRO A 102 13.16 -2.52 7.23
C PRO A 102 11.96 -2.52 8.19
N VAL A 103 12.18 -2.48 9.51
CA VAL A 103 11.12 -2.40 10.53
C VAL A 103 10.39 -1.07 10.44
N VAL A 104 11.15 0.03 10.35
CA VAL A 104 10.57 1.38 10.21
C VAL A 104 9.79 1.48 8.91
N ALA A 105 10.35 1.00 7.80
CA ALA A 105 9.69 1.02 6.50
C ALA A 105 8.40 0.20 6.49
N TYR A 106 8.40 -1.00 7.08
CA TYR A 106 7.21 -1.83 7.25
C TYR A 106 6.13 -1.09 8.06
N ASN A 107 6.48 -0.56 9.23
CA ASN A 107 5.53 0.10 10.11
C ASN A 107 4.92 1.35 9.49
N VAL A 108 5.75 2.17 8.83
CA VAL A 108 5.28 3.35 8.10
C VAL A 108 4.33 2.93 6.97
N ALA A 109 4.68 1.88 6.21
CA ALA A 109 3.82 1.38 5.15
C ALA A 109 2.46 0.89 5.69
N MET A 110 2.45 0.14 6.80
CA MET A 110 1.23 -0.34 7.46
C MET A 110 0.29 0.81 7.87
N ILE A 111 0.84 1.97 8.25
CA ILE A 111 0.06 3.15 8.63
C ILE A 111 -0.43 3.93 7.41
N VAL A 112 0.41 4.08 6.38
CA VAL A 112 0.12 4.95 5.22
C VAL A 112 -0.81 4.28 4.21
N ILE A 113 -0.67 2.98 3.97
CA ILE A 113 -1.39 2.25 2.91
C ILE A 113 -2.92 2.34 3.02
N PRO A 114 -3.56 2.22 4.19
CA PRO A 114 -5.00 2.45 4.33
C PRO A 114 -5.47 3.78 3.74
N SER A 115 -4.68 4.84 3.95
CA SER A 115 -4.95 6.19 3.42
C SER A 115 -4.78 6.26 1.91
N VAL A 116 -3.76 5.57 1.38
CA VAL A 116 -3.50 5.48 -0.06
C VAL A 116 -4.61 4.70 -0.76
N ASN A 117 -5.08 3.60 -0.19
CA ASN A 117 -6.23 2.85 -0.67
C ASN A 117 -7.49 3.72 -0.69
N ALA A 118 -7.74 4.46 0.40
CA ALA A 118 -8.87 5.37 0.50
C ALA A 118 -8.81 6.47 -0.56
N LEU A 119 -7.63 7.02 -0.83
CA LEU A 119 -7.42 8.01 -1.90
C LEU A 119 -7.74 7.42 -3.27
N GLY A 120 -7.27 6.20 -3.58
CA GLY A 120 -7.58 5.52 -4.83
C GLY A 120 -9.09 5.37 -5.03
N MET A 121 -9.79 4.87 -4.01
CA MET A 121 -11.25 4.69 -4.08
C MET A 121 -12.02 6.03 -4.12
N TYR A 122 -11.51 7.06 -3.44
CA TYR A 122 -12.05 8.42 -3.55
C TYR A 122 -12.03 8.90 -5.00
N LEU A 123 -10.91 8.72 -5.71
CA LEU A 123 -10.79 9.13 -7.11
C LEU A 123 -11.79 8.39 -8.00
N LEU A 124 -11.88 7.06 -7.85
CA LEU A 124 -12.84 6.25 -8.60
C LEU A 124 -14.29 6.67 -8.34
N THR A 125 -14.66 6.80 -7.07
CA THR A 125 -16.05 7.13 -6.69
C THR A 125 -16.41 8.55 -7.10
N LYS A 126 -15.45 9.49 -7.07
CA LYS A 126 -15.64 10.85 -7.58
C LYS A 126 -15.90 10.87 -9.08
N GLU A 127 -15.21 10.02 -9.85
CA GLU A 127 -15.42 9.87 -11.29
C GLU A 127 -16.84 9.33 -11.57
N LEU A 128 -17.29 8.32 -10.82
CA LEU A 128 -18.57 7.66 -11.03
C LEU A 128 -19.79 8.49 -10.61
N THR A 129 -19.67 9.24 -9.51
CA THR A 129 -20.83 9.89 -8.87
C THR A 129 -20.86 11.40 -9.06
N CYS A 130 -19.75 12.01 -9.50
CA CYS A 130 -19.53 13.46 -9.47
C CYS A 130 -19.76 14.10 -8.09
N ASN A 131 -19.84 13.30 -7.01
CA ASN A 131 -20.18 13.74 -5.66
C ASN A 131 -19.01 13.51 -4.70
N ARG A 132 -18.50 14.61 -4.14
CA ARG A 132 -17.31 14.60 -3.26
C ARG A 132 -17.57 13.92 -1.92
N TRP A 133 -18.79 13.99 -1.38
CA TRP A 133 -19.13 13.34 -0.12
C TRP A 133 -19.30 11.83 -0.30
N ALA A 134 -19.96 11.41 -1.38
CA ALA A 134 -20.03 10.00 -1.76
C ALA A 134 -18.62 9.44 -1.97
N ALA A 135 -17.75 10.17 -2.67
CA ALA A 135 -16.34 9.82 -2.84
C ALA A 135 -15.58 9.72 -1.52
N PHE A 136 -15.78 10.69 -0.62
CA PHE A 136 -15.14 10.71 0.68
C PHE A 136 -15.50 9.46 1.50
N ILE A 137 -16.80 9.14 1.57
CA ILE A 137 -17.32 7.97 2.28
C ILE A 137 -16.85 6.68 1.60
N GLY A 138 -16.86 6.61 0.26
CA GLY A 138 -16.36 5.47 -0.50
C GLY A 138 -14.89 5.17 -0.20
N GLY A 139 -14.05 6.22 -0.13
CA GLY A 139 -12.66 6.10 0.30
C GLY A 139 -12.52 5.53 1.72
N LEU A 140 -13.31 6.03 2.68
CA LEU A 140 -13.31 5.51 4.05
C LEU A 140 -13.70 4.02 4.11
N LEU A 141 -14.80 3.66 3.46
CA LEU A 141 -15.32 2.29 3.47
C LEU A 141 -14.34 1.29 2.86
N PHE A 142 -13.57 1.69 1.85
CA PHE A 142 -12.60 0.81 1.20
C PHE A 142 -11.27 0.74 1.95
N GLY A 143 -10.64 1.90 2.19
CA GLY A 143 -9.30 1.98 2.77
C GLY A 143 -9.23 1.60 4.25
N PHE A 144 -10.36 1.70 4.97
CA PHE A 144 -10.49 1.35 6.38
C PHE A 144 -11.54 0.24 6.60
N SER A 145 -11.66 -0.66 5.62
CA SER A 145 -12.57 -1.80 5.71
C SER A 145 -12.13 -2.82 6.77
N PRO A 146 -13.05 -3.68 7.26
CA PRO A 146 -12.69 -4.80 8.12
C PRO A 146 -11.64 -5.74 7.50
N TYR A 147 -11.62 -5.87 6.17
CA TYR A 147 -10.59 -6.61 5.45
C TYR A 147 -9.20 -6.01 5.71
N VAL A 148 -9.05 -4.70 5.51
CA VAL A 148 -7.78 -4.01 5.76
C VAL A 148 -7.36 -4.19 7.21
N PHE A 149 -8.25 -4.00 8.18
CA PHE A 149 -7.89 -4.17 9.59
C PHE A 149 -7.54 -5.61 9.97
N GLY A 150 -8.25 -6.61 9.45
CA GLY A 150 -7.91 -8.01 9.69
C GLY A 150 -6.51 -8.37 9.18
N HIS A 151 -6.17 -7.91 7.99
CA HIS A 151 -4.83 -8.14 7.42
C HIS A 151 -3.76 -7.26 8.07
N MET A 152 -4.08 -6.04 8.52
CA MET A 152 -3.17 -5.23 9.32
C MET A 152 -2.83 -5.91 10.65
N GLN A 153 -3.85 -6.48 11.32
CA GLN A 153 -3.65 -7.21 12.56
C GLN A 153 -2.83 -8.49 12.33
N ALA A 154 -3.04 -9.20 11.24
CA ALA A 154 -2.28 -10.41 10.93
C ALA A 154 -0.86 -10.13 10.40
N GLY A 155 -0.59 -8.90 9.94
CA GLY A 155 0.74 -8.48 9.46
C GLY A 155 0.95 -8.58 7.95
N HIS A 156 -0.11 -8.79 7.18
CA HIS A 156 -0.04 -9.03 5.73
C HIS A 156 0.04 -7.73 4.92
N LEU A 157 1.24 -7.14 4.83
CA LEU A 157 1.46 -5.87 4.14
C LEU A 157 1.07 -5.92 2.64
N SER A 158 1.30 -7.05 1.96
CA SER A 158 0.90 -7.21 0.56
C SER A 158 -0.63 -7.22 0.38
N GLN A 159 -1.36 -7.83 1.31
CA GLN A 159 -2.82 -7.96 1.23
C GLN A 159 -3.53 -6.63 1.47
N ILE A 160 -3.00 -5.78 2.34
CA ILE A 160 -3.57 -4.44 2.55
C ILE A 160 -3.22 -3.47 1.41
N SER A 161 -2.32 -3.81 0.50
CA SER A 161 -1.91 -2.95 -0.62
C SER A 161 -2.91 -3.00 -1.78
N MET A 162 -4.06 -2.36 -1.60
CA MET A 162 -5.23 -2.50 -2.48
C MET A 162 -5.39 -1.38 -3.51
N LEU A 163 -4.48 -0.39 -3.55
CA LEU A 163 -4.56 0.77 -4.46
C LEU A 163 -4.75 0.37 -5.94
N GLY A 164 -4.18 -0.77 -6.36
CA GLY A 164 -4.28 -1.27 -7.72
C GLY A 164 -5.74 -1.45 -8.19
N PHE A 165 -6.63 -1.92 -7.31
CA PHE A 165 -8.04 -2.17 -7.67
C PHE A 165 -8.79 -0.90 -8.12
N PRO A 166 -8.89 0.17 -7.30
CA PRO A 166 -9.62 1.36 -7.71
C PRO A 166 -8.93 2.12 -8.84
N LEU A 167 -7.59 2.12 -8.91
CA LEU A 167 -6.89 2.77 -10.03
C LEU A 167 -7.11 2.01 -11.34
N PHE A 168 -7.03 0.69 -11.33
CA PHE A 168 -7.33 -0.13 -12.50
C PHE A 168 -8.74 0.17 -13.03
N ALA A 169 -9.75 0.13 -12.16
CA ALA A 169 -11.13 0.43 -12.53
C ALA A 169 -11.28 1.88 -13.06
N LEU A 170 -10.65 2.86 -12.40
CA LEU A 170 -10.70 4.27 -12.82
C LEU A 170 -10.11 4.45 -14.22
N PHE A 171 -8.91 3.92 -14.47
CA PHE A 171 -8.25 4.06 -15.76
C PHE A 171 -8.92 3.25 -16.86
N LEU A 172 -9.48 2.08 -16.53
CA LEU A 172 -10.30 1.32 -17.46
C LEU A 172 -11.54 2.10 -17.89
N LEU A 173 -12.27 2.71 -16.94
CA LEU A 173 -13.43 3.56 -17.26
C LEU A 173 -13.07 4.74 -18.16
N ARG A 174 -11.96 5.41 -17.86
CA ARG A 174 -11.46 6.51 -18.70
C ARG A 174 -11.08 6.04 -20.09
N LEU A 175 -10.44 4.88 -20.19
CA LEU A 175 -10.07 4.29 -21.47
C LEU A 175 -11.31 3.94 -22.32
N LEU A 176 -12.36 3.43 -21.71
CA LEU A 176 -13.60 3.08 -22.41
C LEU A 176 -14.41 4.32 -22.83
N ASN A 177 -14.35 5.40 -22.03
CA ASN A 177 -15.07 6.64 -22.31
C ASN A 177 -14.35 7.56 -23.31
N THR A 178 -13.03 7.42 -23.42
CA THR A 178 -12.24 8.11 -24.43
C THR A 178 -12.20 7.16 -25.62
N ASN A 179 -12.73 7.52 -26.80
CA ASN A 179 -12.53 6.77 -28.05
C ASN A 179 -11.03 6.78 -28.51
N ALA A 180 -10.10 6.60 -27.59
CA ALA A 180 -8.66 6.69 -27.77
C ALA A 180 -8.11 5.54 -28.63
N TRP A 181 -8.90 4.49 -28.84
CA TRP A 181 -8.62 3.43 -29.78
C TRP A 181 -9.62 3.51 -30.94
N PRO A 182 -9.25 4.12 -32.08
CA PRO A 182 -10.01 3.90 -33.31
C PRO A 182 -9.79 2.44 -33.69
N MET A 183 -10.66 1.55 -33.25
CA MET A 183 -10.68 0.19 -33.78
C MET A 183 -11.14 0.28 -35.24
N GLN A 184 -10.17 0.45 -36.14
CA GLN A 184 -10.33 0.18 -37.56
C GLN A 184 -10.23 -1.35 -37.71
N PHE A 185 -11.38 -2.01 -37.76
CA PHE A 185 -11.49 -3.36 -38.33
C PHE A 185 -11.94 -3.24 -39.79
#